data_AF-A0A5S4H8E9-F1
#
_entry.id   AF-A0A5S4H8E9-F1
#
_cell.length_a   1.000
_cell.length_b   1.000
_cell.length_c   1.000
_cell.angle_alpha   90.00
_cell.angle_beta   90.00
_cell.angle_gamma   90.00
#
_symmetry.space_group_name_H-M   'P 1'
#
loop_
_entity.id
_entity.type
_entity.pdbx_description
1 polymer ?
#
loop_
_entity_poly.entity_id
_entity_poly.type
_entity_poly.pdbx_seq_one_letter_code
_entity_poly.pdbx_strand_id
1 'polypeptide(L)'
;MKRAVAALMSLMVAFTVTSACSGDDEVTGGVRVRAGDDWTLPGWVRPSPNSGFFSEEAAPGAHVDTRGLDVTWRQLQPDGPGQVSSGTTGSAQEMDLAPLGEQLADRRPFWMRVFASGTDWAPAWVAAECRVEPIGPDYDGQYHLPIWDECVWGRLLGLYRKLFADKGLRADPRLKFVYVPGAFTWAEYDYDVVAQAVEKGLTFEKYQSWYRHAWRDLAGIFGPYSGKLVFTGEDYPWGPWGSKTDLFAKQAVDAGLSIRTGITEEFNVHLNEAPSYGSRIQPDGHMTVDESLPVHDGKHIVATENECYNDCGYKTGDPYYAVRQSNLKALQLRMNWVYVVPGPSYMRQYRDHWEWVRLSIGKTASTSPDAWAALRDAEDTYWRDNTGPFTGERAWATRPWVRNLERWLVQRDVRPDGKARRSTADVHKNVLSKENGTAYEGLSTDRAHGQTSLYFDLDDRFLHGRDEPVQIKVTYRDAGKGAWWIEHEGGRTAQVRRTGDGAWKTATFRIPRAAFAGQLAGGTDFRITTGDGDDLDVRFVRVVRQNQPSNG
;
A
#
# COMPACT_ATOMS: atom_id res chain seq x y z
N MET A 1 19.02 4.04 -26.13
CA MET A 1 20.38 4.37 -25.66
C MET A 1 20.89 3.16 -24.90
N LYS A 2 22.02 2.58 -25.33
CA LYS A 2 22.52 1.25 -24.91
C LYS A 2 22.73 1.18 -23.38
N ARG A 3 22.08 0.24 -22.69
CA ARG A 3 22.48 -0.19 -21.35
C ARG A 3 23.16 -1.55 -21.47
N ALA A 4 24.39 -1.59 -21.00
CA ALA A 4 25.19 -2.79 -20.81
C ALA A 4 25.62 -2.76 -19.33
N VAL A 5 25.43 -3.89 -18.65
CA VAL A 5 26.20 -4.37 -17.49
C VAL A 5 26.35 -3.40 -16.31
N ALA A 6 25.54 -3.59 -15.27
CA ALA A 6 25.89 -3.19 -13.91
C ALA A 6 26.56 -4.38 -13.19
N ALA A 7 27.86 -4.56 -13.45
CA ALA A 7 28.73 -5.36 -12.61
C ALA A 7 29.11 -4.56 -11.35
N LEU A 8 29.26 -5.27 -10.23
CA LEU A 8 29.67 -4.77 -8.93
C LEU A 8 30.73 -3.64 -9.00
N MET A 9 30.39 -2.47 -8.46
CA MET A 9 31.36 -1.59 -7.81
C MET A 9 30.79 -1.07 -6.51
N SER A 10 31.19 -1.71 -5.41
CA SER A 10 31.08 -1.16 -4.06
C SER A 10 31.99 0.07 -3.95
N LEU A 11 31.44 1.26 -4.21
CA LEU A 11 32.10 2.49 -3.82
C LEU A 11 31.80 2.74 -2.33
N MET A 12 32.79 2.51 -1.47
CA MET A 12 32.79 3.04 -0.10
C MET A 12 32.81 4.56 -0.17
N VAL A 13 31.62 5.18 -0.17
CA VAL A 13 31.51 6.59 0.20
C VAL A 13 31.55 6.62 1.73
N ALA A 14 32.69 7.05 2.26
CA ALA A 14 32.82 7.41 3.66
C ALA A 14 31.97 8.66 3.92
N PHE A 15 30.68 8.45 4.17
CA PHE A 15 29.88 9.46 4.85
C PHE A 15 30.32 9.48 6.31
N THR A 16 30.78 10.64 6.75
CA THR A 16 30.91 10.96 8.17
C THR A 16 29.55 10.75 8.81
N VAL A 17 29.41 9.62 9.50
CA VAL A 17 28.30 9.32 10.40
C VAL A 17 28.40 10.35 11.51
N THR A 18 27.65 11.44 11.41
CA THR A 18 27.23 12.16 12.62
C THR A 18 26.35 11.17 13.37
N SER A 19 26.94 10.58 14.40
CA SER A 19 26.27 9.75 15.38
C SER A 19 24.96 10.44 15.76
N ALA A 20 23.84 9.87 15.34
CA ALA A 20 22.54 10.22 15.89
C ALA A 20 22.65 9.92 17.39
N CYS A 21 22.61 10.99 18.18
CA CYS A 21 22.59 10.89 19.63
C CYS A 21 21.48 9.90 20.02
N SER A 22 21.83 8.92 20.85
CA SER A 22 20.87 8.23 21.70
C SER A 22 20.02 9.30 22.38
N GLY A 23 18.77 9.45 21.94
CA GLY A 23 17.85 10.41 22.53
C GLY A 23 17.64 10.02 23.99
N ASP A 24 18.04 10.90 24.90
CA ASP A 24 17.70 10.77 26.31
C ASP A 24 16.17 10.76 26.44
N ASP A 25 15.62 9.64 26.91
CA ASP A 25 14.21 9.53 27.27
C ASP A 25 13.96 10.43 28.48
N GLU A 26 13.37 11.61 28.27
CA GLU A 26 12.95 12.45 29.38
C GLU A 26 11.60 11.97 29.92
N VAL A 27 11.56 11.58 31.19
CA VAL A 27 10.32 11.24 31.89
C VAL A 27 9.86 12.47 32.67
N THR A 28 8.89 13.21 32.12
CA THR A 28 8.28 14.35 32.80
C THR A 28 6.88 13.96 33.27
N GLY A 29 6.66 13.92 34.60
CA GLY A 29 5.33 13.72 35.18
C GLY A 29 4.60 12.43 34.75
N GLY A 30 5.32 11.38 34.34
CA GLY A 30 4.74 10.12 33.84
C GLY A 30 4.51 10.06 32.33
N VAL A 31 4.89 11.10 31.58
CA VAL A 31 4.95 11.12 30.11
C VAL A 31 6.41 10.90 29.68
N ARG A 32 6.64 10.01 28.71
CA ARG A 32 7.95 9.84 28.09
C ARG A 32 8.01 10.63 26.80
N VAL A 33 8.99 11.51 26.65
CA VAL A 33 9.21 12.28 25.41
C VAL A 33 10.50 11.82 24.75
N ARG A 34 10.44 11.54 23.44
CA ARG A 34 11.61 11.19 22.63
C ARG A 34 11.68 12.03 21.36
N ALA A 35 12.89 12.23 20.83
CA ALA A 35 13.07 12.88 19.53
C ALA A 35 12.50 12.04 18.38
N GLY A 36 11.94 12.70 17.37
CA GLY A 36 11.42 12.07 16.16
C GLY A 36 10.19 11.18 16.37
N ASP A 37 9.96 10.28 15.41
CA ASP A 37 8.80 9.40 15.39
C ASP A 37 8.94 8.20 16.34
N ASP A 38 7.81 7.85 16.97
CA ASP A 38 7.37 6.71 17.82
C ASP A 38 7.10 5.30 17.29
N TRP A 39 7.96 4.58 16.56
CA TRP A 39 7.56 3.28 15.93
C TRP A 39 7.39 2.07 16.87
N THR A 40 7.74 2.16 18.16
CA THR A 40 7.76 0.99 19.05
C THR A 40 6.37 0.40 19.28
N LEU A 41 6.33 -0.94 19.39
CA LEU A 41 5.16 -1.76 19.66
C LEU A 41 5.40 -2.66 20.89
N PRO A 42 4.34 -3.15 21.55
CA PRO A 42 4.48 -4.11 22.64
C PRO A 42 5.13 -5.44 22.22
N GLY A 43 5.75 -6.14 23.17
CA GLY A 43 6.44 -7.42 22.89
C GLY A 43 5.54 -8.59 22.51
N TRP A 44 4.21 -8.48 22.65
CA TRP A 44 3.25 -9.52 22.27
C TRP A 44 2.95 -9.54 20.76
N VAL A 45 3.28 -8.46 20.03
CA VAL A 45 2.88 -8.31 18.62
C VAL A 45 3.62 -9.30 17.73
N ARG A 46 2.89 -9.97 16.83
CA ARG A 46 3.42 -10.91 15.84
C ARG A 46 2.88 -10.57 14.44
N PRO A 47 3.59 -10.91 13.35
CA PRO A 47 3.06 -10.77 11.98
C PRO A 47 1.72 -11.47 11.78
N SER A 48 0.96 -11.03 10.78
CA SER A 48 -0.29 -11.69 10.41
C SER A 48 -0.01 -12.94 9.56
N PRO A 49 -0.81 -14.03 9.65
CA PRO A 49 -0.49 -15.29 8.98
C PRO A 49 -0.35 -15.22 7.46
N ASN A 50 -1.18 -14.39 6.81
CA ASN A 50 -1.14 -14.14 5.37
C ASN A 50 -0.66 -12.70 5.12
N SER A 51 0.58 -12.43 5.48
CA SER A 51 1.21 -11.14 5.26
C SER A 51 2.72 -11.29 5.15
N GLY A 52 3.39 -10.31 4.54
CA GLY A 52 4.84 -10.28 4.52
C GLY A 52 5.45 -9.38 3.45
N PHE A 53 6.77 -9.45 3.40
CA PHE A 53 7.55 -8.84 2.33
C PHE A 53 7.92 -9.90 1.29
N PHE A 54 7.92 -9.48 0.03
CA PHE A 54 8.31 -10.31 -1.08
C PHE A 54 9.22 -9.54 -2.04
N SER A 55 10.01 -10.26 -2.82
CA SER A 55 10.93 -9.72 -3.81
C SER A 55 11.31 -10.80 -4.80
N GLU A 56 12.08 -10.47 -5.84
CA GLU A 56 12.66 -11.48 -6.74
C GLU A 56 13.54 -12.45 -5.96
N GLU A 57 14.40 -11.92 -5.09
CA GLU A 57 15.30 -12.71 -4.25
C GLU A 57 14.86 -12.69 -2.77
N ALA A 58 14.97 -13.84 -2.11
CA ALA A 58 14.78 -13.89 -0.66
C ALA A 58 15.96 -13.23 0.08
N ALA A 59 15.66 -12.36 1.04
CA ALA A 59 16.61 -11.74 1.95
C ALA A 59 16.15 -11.92 3.41
N PRO A 60 16.37 -13.10 4.03
CA PRO A 60 15.87 -13.39 5.38
C PRO A 60 16.39 -12.42 6.46
N GLY A 61 17.60 -11.87 6.28
CA GLY A 61 18.16 -10.85 7.17
C GLY A 61 17.39 -9.52 7.18
N ALA A 62 16.56 -9.29 6.16
CA ALA A 62 15.63 -8.15 6.05
C ALA A 62 14.16 -8.59 6.16
N HIS A 63 13.88 -9.83 6.58
CA HIS A 63 12.53 -10.41 6.65
C HIS A 63 11.79 -10.49 5.30
N VAL A 64 12.53 -10.60 4.20
CA VAL A 64 11.98 -10.89 2.87
C VAL A 64 12.08 -12.40 2.63
N ASP A 65 11.02 -13.11 2.98
CA ASP A 65 11.03 -14.59 3.00
C ASP A 65 10.40 -15.23 1.74
N THR A 66 9.67 -14.44 0.94
CA THR A 66 8.95 -14.92 -0.26
C THR A 66 9.68 -14.46 -1.51
N ARG A 67 10.27 -15.40 -2.25
CA ARG A 67 11.02 -15.13 -3.48
C ARG A 67 10.17 -15.22 -4.75
N GLY A 68 10.69 -14.69 -5.85
CA GLY A 68 10.13 -14.85 -7.19
C GLY A 68 10.32 -16.28 -7.71
N LEU A 69 9.33 -16.75 -8.46
CA LEU A 69 9.41 -17.92 -9.34
C LEU A 69 8.87 -17.49 -10.70
N ASP A 70 9.77 -17.41 -11.67
CA ASP A 70 9.46 -16.83 -12.97
C ASP A 70 9.60 -17.84 -14.08
N VAL A 71 8.57 -17.95 -14.89
CA VAL A 71 8.54 -18.85 -16.04
C VAL A 71 7.84 -18.17 -17.21
N THR A 72 8.16 -18.63 -18.42
CA THR A 72 7.48 -18.15 -19.62
C THR A 72 6.50 -19.17 -20.16
N TRP A 73 5.48 -18.71 -20.90
CA TRP A 73 4.59 -19.62 -21.60
C TRP A 73 5.35 -20.51 -22.59
N ARG A 74 6.31 -19.95 -23.34
CA ARG A 74 7.19 -20.69 -24.26
C ARG A 74 8.00 -21.77 -23.55
N GLN A 75 8.54 -21.47 -22.36
CA GLN A 75 9.29 -22.42 -21.55
C GLN A 75 8.40 -23.61 -21.11
N LEU A 76 7.15 -23.32 -20.75
CA LEU A 76 6.21 -24.33 -20.27
C LEU A 76 5.59 -25.14 -21.40
N GLN A 77 5.38 -24.57 -22.59
CA GLN A 77 4.73 -25.19 -23.74
C GLN A 77 5.47 -24.92 -25.06
N PRO A 78 6.74 -25.37 -25.21
CA PRO A 78 7.54 -25.07 -26.40
C PRO A 78 6.94 -25.69 -27.66
N ASP A 79 6.44 -26.92 -27.57
CA ASP A 79 6.01 -27.74 -28.71
C ASP A 79 4.47 -27.84 -28.87
N GLY A 80 3.72 -27.08 -28.08
CA GLY A 80 2.25 -27.07 -28.15
C GLY A 80 1.53 -27.21 -26.81
N PRO A 81 0.18 -27.22 -26.82
CA PRO A 81 -0.63 -27.16 -25.60
C PRO A 81 -0.67 -28.47 -24.80
N GLY A 82 -0.08 -29.56 -25.30
CA GLY A 82 -0.28 -30.93 -24.79
C GLY A 82 0.26 -31.16 -23.37
N GLN A 83 1.47 -30.71 -23.08
CA GLN A 83 2.16 -30.95 -21.81
C GLN A 83 2.79 -29.67 -21.26
N VAL A 84 3.04 -29.63 -19.95
CA VAL A 84 3.80 -28.56 -19.30
C VAL A 84 5.20 -29.09 -19.01
N SER A 85 6.20 -28.52 -19.68
CA SER A 85 7.61 -28.83 -19.47
C SER A 85 8.08 -28.35 -18.09
N SER A 86 8.91 -29.17 -17.44
CA SER A 86 9.58 -28.82 -16.18
C SER A 86 11.10 -28.68 -16.30
N GLY A 87 11.68 -29.05 -17.45
CA GLY A 87 13.13 -29.13 -17.66
C GLY A 87 13.68 -28.10 -18.65
N THR A 88 12.82 -27.28 -19.26
CA THR A 88 13.20 -26.28 -20.25
C THR A 88 13.58 -24.96 -19.56
N THR A 89 14.64 -24.30 -20.00
CA THR A 89 14.99 -22.93 -19.59
C THR A 89 14.19 -21.90 -20.40
N GLY A 90 14.09 -20.68 -19.90
CA GLY A 90 13.42 -19.58 -20.59
C GLY A 90 14.17 -18.26 -20.43
N SER A 91 13.65 -17.22 -21.06
CA SER A 91 14.07 -15.85 -20.82
C SER A 91 12.91 -14.90 -21.03
N ALA A 92 12.86 -13.82 -20.25
CA ALA A 92 11.91 -12.72 -20.39
C ALA A 92 12.50 -11.47 -19.74
N GLN A 93 12.27 -10.29 -20.33
CA GLN A 93 12.76 -9.00 -19.79
C GLN A 93 14.25 -9.02 -19.41
N GLU A 94 15.09 -9.53 -20.32
CA GLU A 94 16.54 -9.69 -20.13
C GLU A 94 16.96 -10.63 -18.98
N MET A 95 16.01 -11.33 -18.34
CA MET A 95 16.28 -12.33 -17.32
C MET A 95 16.44 -13.72 -17.92
N ASP A 96 17.44 -14.46 -17.44
CA ASP A 96 17.58 -15.91 -17.68
C ASP A 96 16.78 -16.69 -16.63
N LEU A 97 15.88 -17.56 -17.09
CA LEU A 97 14.93 -18.27 -16.23
C LEU A 97 15.26 -19.76 -16.17
N ALA A 98 15.55 -20.24 -14.96
CA ALA A 98 15.81 -21.65 -14.69
C ALA A 98 14.57 -22.53 -14.96
N PRO A 99 14.73 -23.83 -15.19
CA PRO A 99 13.59 -24.73 -15.38
C PRO A 99 12.61 -24.73 -14.20
N LEU A 100 11.30 -24.86 -14.49
CA LEU A 100 10.25 -24.92 -13.46
C LEU A 100 10.56 -25.98 -12.39
N GLY A 101 11.07 -27.15 -12.77
CA GLY A 101 11.40 -28.23 -11.85
C GLY A 101 12.54 -27.86 -10.88
N GLU A 102 13.53 -27.10 -11.36
CA GLU A 102 14.64 -26.61 -10.54
C GLU A 102 14.15 -25.53 -9.56
N GLN A 103 13.38 -24.55 -10.05
CA GLN A 103 12.82 -23.52 -9.19
C GLN A 103 11.87 -24.09 -8.12
N LEU A 104 11.10 -25.14 -8.43
CA LEU A 104 10.22 -25.80 -7.46
C LEU A 104 10.94 -26.73 -6.47
N ALA A 105 12.20 -27.09 -6.73
CA ALA A 105 13.01 -27.90 -5.82
C ALA A 105 13.34 -27.13 -4.53
N ASP A 106 13.46 -25.81 -4.61
CA ASP A 106 13.55 -24.94 -3.43
C ASP A 106 12.23 -24.97 -2.64
N ARG A 107 12.35 -25.25 -1.34
CA ARG A 107 11.22 -25.46 -0.42
C ARG A 107 10.71 -24.17 0.23
N ARG A 108 11.35 -23.04 -0.01
CA ARG A 108 10.91 -21.73 0.51
C ARG A 108 9.56 -21.29 -0.10
N PRO A 109 8.81 -20.42 0.60
CA PRO A 109 7.68 -19.69 0.02
C PRO A 109 8.06 -18.94 -1.25
N PHE A 110 7.13 -18.86 -2.20
CA PHE A 110 7.33 -18.11 -3.43
C PHE A 110 6.04 -17.44 -3.92
N TRP A 111 6.22 -16.34 -4.63
CA TRP A 111 5.22 -15.77 -5.52
C TRP A 111 5.64 -16.08 -6.97
N MET A 112 4.72 -15.95 -7.93
CA MET A 112 4.97 -16.45 -9.28
C MET A 112 4.51 -15.49 -10.37
N ARG A 113 5.32 -15.34 -11.42
CA ARG A 113 4.88 -14.78 -12.70
C ARG A 113 4.92 -15.85 -13.78
N VAL A 114 3.91 -15.80 -14.64
CA VAL A 114 3.90 -16.49 -15.92
C VAL A 114 3.97 -15.41 -16.99
N PHE A 115 5.14 -15.18 -17.57
CA PHE A 115 5.30 -14.26 -18.68
C PHE A 115 4.60 -14.84 -19.91
N ALA A 116 3.44 -14.27 -20.26
CA ALA A 116 2.47 -14.91 -21.14
C ALA A 116 2.24 -14.21 -22.48
N SER A 117 2.49 -12.90 -22.61
CA SER A 117 2.08 -12.19 -23.83
C SER A 117 3.21 -11.82 -24.79
N GLY A 118 4.42 -11.53 -24.31
CA GLY A 118 5.49 -11.02 -25.17
C GLY A 118 5.93 -12.02 -26.24
N THR A 119 6.18 -11.55 -27.47
CA THR A 119 6.49 -12.40 -28.63
C THR A 119 7.74 -13.23 -28.48
N ASP A 120 8.65 -12.85 -27.58
CA ASP A 120 9.89 -13.56 -27.29
C ASP A 120 9.72 -14.66 -26.23
N TRP A 121 8.62 -14.66 -25.49
CA TRP A 121 8.38 -15.60 -24.39
C TRP A 121 6.99 -16.25 -24.40
N ALA A 122 6.11 -15.83 -25.30
CA ALA A 122 4.95 -16.60 -25.74
C ALA A 122 5.37 -17.61 -26.82
N PRO A 123 4.74 -18.80 -26.89
CA PRO A 123 5.06 -19.76 -27.95
C PRO A 123 4.62 -19.25 -29.33
N ALA A 124 5.50 -19.37 -30.34
CA ALA A 124 5.20 -18.93 -31.70
C ALA A 124 3.99 -19.66 -32.33
N TRP A 125 3.73 -20.90 -31.90
CA TRP A 125 2.59 -21.68 -32.37
C TRP A 125 1.25 -21.02 -32.01
N VAL A 126 1.15 -20.25 -30.93
CA VAL A 126 -0.09 -19.57 -30.53
C VAL A 126 -0.48 -18.51 -31.56
N ALA A 127 0.47 -17.66 -31.94
CA ALA A 127 0.23 -16.61 -32.93
C ALA A 127 -0.17 -17.19 -34.29
N ALA A 128 0.53 -18.25 -34.73
CA ALA A 128 0.25 -18.94 -35.98
C ALA A 128 -1.13 -19.62 -35.98
N GLU A 129 -1.48 -20.30 -34.90
CA GLU A 129 -2.75 -21.02 -34.77
C GLU A 129 -3.93 -20.06 -34.67
N CYS A 130 -3.81 -19.04 -33.83
CA CYS A 130 -4.87 -18.05 -33.61
C CYS A 130 -4.93 -16.97 -34.69
N ARG A 131 -3.96 -16.94 -35.61
CA ARG A 131 -3.86 -15.98 -36.73
C ARG A 131 -3.93 -14.53 -36.24
N VAL A 132 -3.20 -14.25 -35.17
CA VAL A 132 -3.14 -12.91 -34.57
C VAL A 132 -1.82 -12.24 -34.89
N GLU A 133 -1.86 -10.93 -35.06
CA GLU A 133 -0.67 -10.10 -35.18
C GLU A 133 -0.29 -9.53 -33.80
N PRO A 134 1.01 -9.46 -33.47
CA PRO A 134 1.45 -8.82 -32.24
C PRO A 134 1.17 -7.31 -32.20
N ILE A 135 0.92 -6.80 -30.99
CA ILE A 135 0.72 -5.38 -30.68
C ILE A 135 1.96 -4.86 -29.95
N GLY A 136 2.35 -3.62 -30.17
CA GLY A 136 3.57 -3.04 -29.61
C GLY A 136 4.34 -2.19 -30.62
N PRO A 137 5.56 -1.76 -30.25
CA PRO A 137 6.26 -2.15 -29.02
C PRO A 137 5.73 -1.45 -27.75
N ASP A 138 5.80 -2.10 -26.60
CA ASP A 138 5.63 -1.48 -25.28
C ASP A 138 6.78 -0.49 -24.95
N TYR A 139 6.78 0.07 -23.74
CA TYR A 139 7.81 1.02 -23.30
C TYR A 139 9.21 0.41 -23.14
N ASP A 140 9.33 -0.93 -23.08
CA ASP A 140 10.59 -1.69 -23.04
C ASP A 140 10.96 -2.27 -24.42
N GLY A 141 10.21 -1.93 -25.48
CA GLY A 141 10.51 -2.33 -26.86
C GLY A 141 9.91 -3.67 -27.30
N GLN A 142 9.00 -4.25 -26.51
CA GLN A 142 8.49 -5.61 -26.67
C GLN A 142 7.14 -5.65 -27.37
N TYR A 143 6.92 -6.66 -28.21
CA TYR A 143 5.62 -6.90 -28.84
C TYR A 143 4.87 -7.98 -28.08
N HIS A 144 3.54 -7.92 -28.07
CA HIS A 144 2.68 -8.78 -27.27
C HIS A 144 1.56 -9.42 -28.10
N LEU A 145 1.23 -10.66 -27.79
CA LEU A 145 0.01 -11.31 -28.27
C LEU A 145 -1.22 -10.63 -27.66
N PRO A 146 -2.28 -10.41 -28.45
CA PRO A 146 -3.51 -9.79 -27.97
C PRO A 146 -4.28 -10.77 -27.07
N ILE A 147 -4.11 -10.66 -25.74
CA ILE A 147 -4.77 -11.57 -24.77
C ILE A 147 -6.30 -11.46 -24.77
N TRP A 148 -6.86 -10.39 -25.35
CA TRP A 148 -8.30 -10.21 -25.58
C TRP A 148 -8.84 -10.94 -26.81
N ASP A 149 -7.98 -11.64 -27.56
CA ASP A 149 -8.42 -12.58 -28.58
C ASP A 149 -8.81 -13.92 -27.93
N GLU A 150 -10.03 -14.41 -28.20
CA GLU A 150 -10.57 -15.61 -27.57
C GLU A 150 -9.74 -16.87 -27.82
N CYS A 151 -9.08 -16.99 -28.98
CA CYS A 151 -8.20 -18.12 -29.24
C CYS A 151 -6.95 -18.03 -28.37
N VAL A 152 -6.29 -16.87 -28.31
CA VAL A 152 -5.11 -16.64 -27.48
C VAL A 152 -5.45 -16.87 -26.01
N TRP A 153 -6.54 -16.28 -25.53
CA TRP A 153 -7.03 -16.42 -24.16
C TRP A 153 -7.33 -17.89 -23.81
N GLY A 154 -8.05 -18.60 -24.68
CA GLY A 154 -8.37 -20.02 -24.48
C GLY A 154 -7.12 -20.90 -24.39
N ARG A 155 -6.08 -20.60 -25.18
CA ARG A 155 -4.78 -21.31 -25.11
C ARG A 155 -4.05 -20.99 -23.80
N LEU A 156 -4.09 -19.75 -23.33
CA LEU A 156 -3.50 -19.36 -22.05
C LEU A 156 -4.23 -20.01 -20.86
N LEU A 157 -5.56 -20.02 -20.86
CA LEU A 157 -6.35 -20.75 -19.85
C LEU A 157 -6.03 -22.25 -19.84
N GLY A 158 -5.75 -22.84 -21.01
CA GLY A 158 -5.28 -24.21 -21.13
C GLY A 158 -3.96 -24.46 -20.40
N LEU A 159 -2.99 -23.54 -20.52
CA LEU A 159 -1.75 -23.56 -19.75
C LEU A 159 -2.03 -23.47 -18.25
N TYR A 160 -2.82 -22.48 -17.83
CA TYR A 160 -3.13 -22.24 -16.42
C TYR A 160 -3.81 -23.44 -15.77
N ARG A 161 -4.76 -24.08 -16.46
CA ARG A 161 -5.40 -25.31 -15.99
C ARG A 161 -4.38 -26.43 -15.76
N LYS A 162 -3.49 -26.68 -16.74
CA LYS A 162 -2.48 -27.74 -16.64
C LYS A 162 -1.45 -27.48 -15.52
N LEU A 163 -1.00 -26.24 -15.41
CA LEU A 163 0.02 -25.85 -14.43
C LEU A 163 -0.56 -25.81 -13.01
N PHE A 164 -1.68 -25.14 -12.82
CA PHE A 164 -2.21 -24.84 -11.50
C PHE A 164 -3.21 -25.88 -10.99
N ALA A 165 -4.09 -26.39 -11.84
CA ALA A 165 -5.08 -27.40 -11.45
C ALA A 165 -4.53 -28.83 -11.59
N ASP A 166 -4.11 -29.23 -12.80
CA ASP A 166 -3.75 -30.64 -13.08
C ASP A 166 -2.45 -31.05 -12.36
N LYS A 167 -1.44 -30.17 -12.33
CA LYS A 167 -0.19 -30.37 -11.56
C LYS A 167 -0.31 -29.99 -10.07
N GLY A 168 -1.47 -29.48 -9.64
CA GLY A 168 -1.76 -29.19 -8.23
C GLY A 168 -1.09 -27.94 -7.65
N LEU A 169 -0.45 -27.10 -8.46
CA LEU A 169 0.34 -25.96 -7.95
C LEU A 169 -0.52 -24.93 -7.21
N ARG A 170 -1.80 -24.74 -7.57
CA ARG A 170 -2.71 -23.83 -6.82
C ARG A 170 -2.87 -24.22 -5.35
N ALA A 171 -2.79 -25.52 -5.05
CA ALA A 171 -2.93 -26.07 -3.72
C ALA A 171 -1.60 -26.11 -2.93
N ASP A 172 -0.45 -25.81 -3.56
CA ASP A 172 0.84 -25.79 -2.87
C ASP A 172 0.84 -24.68 -1.81
N PRO A 173 1.08 -24.98 -0.51
CA PRO A 173 1.12 -23.96 0.55
C PRO A 173 2.33 -23.01 0.44
N ARG A 174 3.36 -23.38 -0.34
CA ARG A 174 4.51 -22.53 -0.63
C ARG A 174 4.17 -21.43 -1.64
N LEU A 175 3.28 -21.72 -2.61
CA LEU A 175 2.77 -20.71 -3.54
C LEU A 175 1.88 -19.74 -2.77
N LYS A 176 2.37 -18.51 -2.58
CA LYS A 176 1.62 -17.42 -1.94
C LYS A 176 0.64 -16.79 -2.91
N PHE A 177 1.11 -16.39 -4.08
CA PHE A 177 0.26 -15.82 -5.12
C PHE A 177 0.91 -15.84 -6.49
N VAL A 178 0.09 -15.55 -7.51
CA VAL A 178 0.44 -15.51 -8.92
C VAL A 178 -0.05 -14.20 -9.50
N TYR A 179 0.81 -13.47 -10.22
CA TYR A 179 0.37 -12.32 -11.02
C TYR A 179 -0.41 -12.79 -12.24
N VAL A 180 -1.57 -12.16 -12.45
CA VAL A 180 -2.45 -12.47 -13.58
C VAL A 180 -2.88 -11.21 -14.32
N PRO A 181 -3.07 -11.30 -15.64
CA PRO A 181 -3.07 -12.52 -16.48
C PRO A 181 -1.68 -13.03 -16.91
N GLY A 182 -0.59 -12.43 -16.43
CA GLY A 182 0.76 -12.72 -16.93
C GLY A 182 1.17 -11.85 -18.12
N ALA A 183 0.44 -10.76 -18.32
CA ALA A 183 0.63 -9.77 -19.36
C ALA A 183 0.39 -8.39 -18.74
N PHE A 184 1.08 -7.36 -19.19
CA PHE A 184 2.01 -7.25 -20.31
C PHE A 184 3.47 -7.21 -19.84
N THR A 185 4.14 -6.07 -19.95
CA THR A 185 5.52 -5.85 -19.52
C THR A 185 5.66 -6.23 -18.04
N TRP A 186 6.74 -6.91 -17.66
CA TRP A 186 6.92 -7.43 -16.28
C TRP A 186 5.79 -8.34 -15.74
N ALA A 187 4.92 -8.86 -16.61
CA ALA A 187 3.69 -9.57 -16.29
C ALA A 187 2.63 -8.70 -15.57
N GLU A 188 2.67 -7.38 -15.80
CA GLU A 188 1.81 -6.37 -15.17
C GLU A 188 0.76 -5.83 -16.10
N TYR A 189 -0.47 -5.69 -15.62
CA TYR A 189 -1.59 -5.27 -16.45
C TYR A 189 -1.59 -3.74 -16.66
N ASP A 190 -0.87 -3.30 -17.69
CA ASP A 190 -0.91 -1.91 -18.18
C ASP A 190 -1.91 -1.69 -19.32
N TYR A 191 -2.23 -0.42 -19.58
CA TYR A 191 -3.07 0.00 -20.70
C TYR A 191 -2.28 0.46 -21.93
N ASP A 192 -0.94 0.49 -21.89
CA ASP A 192 -0.11 0.99 -22.98
C ASP A 192 -0.27 0.11 -24.22
N VAL A 193 -0.17 -1.21 -24.05
CA VAL A 193 -0.38 -2.18 -25.14
C VAL A 193 -1.83 -2.14 -25.64
N VAL A 194 -2.78 -1.92 -24.73
CA VAL A 194 -4.21 -1.82 -25.07
C VAL A 194 -4.49 -0.56 -25.90
N ALA A 195 -3.89 0.58 -25.54
CA ALA A 195 -4.00 1.84 -26.28
C ALA A 195 -3.45 1.70 -27.71
N GLN A 196 -2.29 1.08 -27.87
CA GLN A 196 -1.74 0.77 -29.18
C GLN A 196 -2.64 -0.16 -30.01
N ALA A 197 -3.32 -1.12 -29.37
CA ALA A 197 -4.29 -1.96 -30.07
C ALA A 197 -5.50 -1.17 -30.54
N VAL A 198 -5.95 -0.16 -29.78
CA VAL A 198 -7.05 0.73 -30.18
C VAL A 198 -6.68 1.52 -31.44
N GLU A 199 -5.45 2.03 -31.53
CA GLU A 199 -4.94 2.69 -32.73
C GLU A 199 -4.94 1.77 -33.97
N LYS A 200 -4.81 0.45 -33.74
CA LYS A 200 -4.90 -0.60 -34.79
C LYS A 200 -6.32 -1.18 -34.97
N GLY A 201 -7.34 -0.59 -34.33
CA GLY A 201 -8.75 -0.94 -34.55
C GLY A 201 -9.41 -1.83 -33.50
N LEU A 202 -8.80 -2.05 -32.34
CA LEU A 202 -9.49 -2.69 -31.21
C LEU A 202 -10.65 -1.81 -30.72
N THR A 203 -11.87 -2.35 -30.76
CA THR A 203 -13.06 -1.66 -30.24
C THR A 203 -13.24 -1.93 -28.75
N PHE A 204 -13.88 -0.98 -28.05
CA PHE A 204 -14.25 -1.17 -26.65
C PHE A 204 -15.15 -2.39 -26.47
N GLU A 205 -16.09 -2.62 -27.38
CA GLU A 205 -17.04 -3.73 -27.29
C GLU A 205 -16.33 -5.09 -27.37
N LYS A 206 -15.32 -5.22 -28.26
CA LYS A 206 -14.50 -6.43 -28.36
C LYS A 206 -13.71 -6.66 -27.09
N TYR A 207 -13.01 -5.63 -26.61
CA TYR A 207 -12.21 -5.72 -25.39
C TYR A 207 -13.06 -6.02 -24.16
N GLN A 208 -14.18 -5.31 -24.00
CA GLN A 208 -15.10 -5.51 -22.89
C GLN A 208 -15.74 -6.91 -22.92
N SER A 209 -16.04 -7.45 -24.12
CA SER A 209 -16.57 -8.81 -24.24
C SER A 209 -15.65 -9.82 -23.57
N TRP A 210 -14.35 -9.76 -23.88
CA TRP A 210 -13.33 -10.61 -23.25
C TRP A 210 -13.19 -10.32 -21.74
N TYR A 211 -13.03 -9.04 -21.37
CA TYR A 211 -12.80 -8.62 -19.99
C TYR A 211 -13.90 -9.12 -19.05
N ARG A 212 -15.15 -9.16 -19.54
CA ARG A 212 -16.32 -9.60 -18.76
C ARG A 212 -16.21 -11.03 -18.26
N HIS A 213 -15.40 -11.92 -18.85
CA HIS A 213 -15.27 -13.30 -18.39
C HIS A 213 -13.85 -13.69 -17.96
N ALA A 214 -12.81 -13.00 -18.45
CA ALA A 214 -11.42 -13.34 -18.18
C ALA A 214 -11.12 -13.67 -16.70
N TRP A 215 -11.58 -12.82 -15.79
CA TRP A 215 -11.32 -13.00 -14.35
C TRP A 215 -12.10 -14.16 -13.75
N ARG A 216 -13.34 -14.38 -14.19
CA ARG A 216 -14.14 -15.55 -13.75
C ARG A 216 -13.55 -16.85 -14.28
N ASP A 217 -12.95 -16.85 -15.47
CA ASP A 217 -12.29 -18.04 -16.01
C ASP A 217 -11.08 -18.43 -15.16
N LEU A 218 -10.22 -17.45 -14.82
CA LEU A 218 -9.07 -17.67 -13.95
C LEU A 218 -9.51 -18.12 -12.55
N ALA A 219 -10.50 -17.42 -11.96
CA ALA A 219 -11.07 -17.79 -10.67
C ALA A 219 -11.64 -19.22 -10.70
N GLY A 220 -12.32 -19.61 -11.79
CA GLY A 220 -12.81 -20.97 -11.99
C GLY A 220 -11.68 -22.03 -12.04
N ILE A 221 -10.54 -21.70 -12.67
CA ILE A 221 -9.36 -22.57 -12.67
C ILE A 221 -8.74 -22.68 -11.27
N PHE A 222 -8.79 -21.65 -10.44
CA PHE A 222 -8.24 -21.70 -9.08
C PHE A 222 -9.24 -22.24 -8.04
N GLY A 223 -10.54 -22.15 -8.30
CA GLY A 223 -11.61 -22.58 -7.39
C GLY A 223 -11.45 -21.95 -6.01
N PRO A 224 -11.38 -22.73 -4.91
CA PRO A 224 -11.25 -22.19 -3.55
C PRO A 224 -9.91 -21.47 -3.30
N TYR A 225 -8.96 -21.52 -4.25
CA TYR A 225 -7.67 -20.85 -4.17
C TYR A 225 -7.64 -19.52 -4.94
N SER A 226 -8.78 -19.00 -5.43
CA SER A 226 -8.83 -17.80 -6.27
C SER A 226 -8.17 -16.57 -5.62
N GLY A 227 -8.20 -16.46 -4.30
CA GLY A 227 -7.49 -15.41 -3.55
C GLY A 227 -5.96 -15.44 -3.71
N LYS A 228 -5.36 -16.44 -4.36
CA LYS A 228 -3.94 -16.42 -4.75
C LYS A 228 -3.68 -15.71 -6.09
N LEU A 229 -4.73 -15.41 -6.87
CA LEU A 229 -4.61 -14.73 -8.15
C LEU A 229 -4.59 -13.23 -7.93
N VAL A 230 -3.47 -12.58 -8.20
CA VAL A 230 -3.29 -11.15 -8.02
C VAL A 230 -3.42 -10.44 -9.35
N PHE A 231 -4.49 -9.70 -9.53
CA PHE A 231 -4.64 -8.77 -10.64
C PHE A 231 -3.78 -7.53 -10.40
N THR A 232 -2.96 -7.16 -11.38
CA THR A 232 -1.97 -6.07 -11.26
C THR A 232 -2.42 -4.75 -11.89
N GLY A 233 -3.67 -4.68 -12.36
CA GLY A 233 -4.25 -3.45 -12.89
C GLY A 233 -4.89 -2.59 -11.80
N GLU A 234 -5.34 -1.39 -12.19
CA GLU A 234 -5.78 -0.34 -11.27
C GLU A 234 -7.19 0.18 -11.58
N ASP A 235 -7.84 0.78 -10.58
CA ASP A 235 -9.04 1.58 -10.81
C ASP A 235 -8.65 2.91 -11.46
N TYR A 236 -9.57 3.53 -12.20
CA TYR A 236 -9.34 4.79 -12.93
C TYR A 236 -8.03 4.78 -13.73
N PRO A 237 -7.76 3.75 -14.54
CA PRO A 237 -6.51 3.66 -15.28
C PRO A 237 -6.44 4.75 -16.35
N TRP A 238 -5.22 5.10 -16.77
CA TRP A 238 -4.99 5.90 -17.98
C TRP A 238 -5.23 5.08 -19.25
N GLY A 239 -6.49 4.67 -19.46
CA GLY A 239 -6.92 3.84 -20.57
C GLY A 239 -7.48 4.62 -21.77
N PRO A 240 -7.55 4.00 -22.96
CA PRO A 240 -7.98 4.65 -24.20
C PRO A 240 -9.49 4.94 -24.29
N TRP A 241 -10.28 4.53 -23.28
CA TRP A 241 -11.73 4.65 -23.29
C TRP A 241 -12.31 5.54 -22.18
N GLY A 242 -11.46 6.33 -21.52
CA GLY A 242 -11.86 7.21 -20.42
C GLY A 242 -12.64 6.45 -19.33
N SER A 243 -13.75 7.02 -18.88
CA SER A 243 -14.49 6.49 -17.72
C SER A 243 -15.10 5.09 -17.90
N LYS A 244 -15.11 4.55 -19.12
CA LYS A 244 -15.63 3.20 -19.39
C LYS A 244 -14.81 2.08 -18.73
N THR A 245 -13.55 2.35 -18.40
CA THR A 245 -12.62 1.38 -17.79
C THR A 245 -12.30 1.66 -16.33
N ASP A 246 -12.89 2.71 -15.74
CA ASP A 246 -12.57 3.18 -14.39
C ASP A 246 -12.66 2.10 -13.31
N LEU A 247 -13.57 1.14 -13.44
CA LEU A 247 -13.83 0.14 -12.40
C LEU A 247 -13.52 -1.28 -12.88
N PHE A 248 -12.57 -1.42 -13.79
CA PHE A 248 -12.17 -2.72 -14.32
C PHE A 248 -11.41 -3.53 -13.26
N ALA A 249 -10.47 -2.93 -12.51
CA ALA A 249 -9.82 -3.59 -11.38
C ALA A 249 -10.83 -4.03 -10.30
N LYS A 250 -11.81 -3.17 -9.96
CA LYS A 250 -12.92 -3.57 -9.09
C LYS A 250 -13.69 -4.80 -9.59
N GLN A 251 -13.94 -4.92 -10.89
CA GLN A 251 -14.61 -6.10 -11.47
C GLN A 251 -13.75 -7.37 -11.33
N ALA A 252 -12.42 -7.28 -11.44
CA ALA A 252 -11.53 -8.41 -11.21
C ALA A 252 -11.59 -8.87 -9.73
N VAL A 253 -11.55 -7.92 -8.79
CA VAL A 253 -11.70 -8.21 -7.35
C VAL A 253 -13.07 -8.83 -7.04
N ASP A 254 -14.15 -8.31 -7.63
CA ASP A 254 -15.50 -8.86 -7.47
C ASP A 254 -15.66 -10.27 -8.06
N ALA A 255 -14.79 -10.66 -8.99
CA ALA A 255 -14.71 -12.03 -9.50
C ALA A 255 -13.97 -13.00 -8.55
N GLY A 256 -13.47 -12.51 -7.40
CA GLY A 256 -12.78 -13.31 -6.38
C GLY A 256 -11.26 -13.34 -6.53
N LEU A 257 -10.69 -12.38 -7.26
CA LEU A 257 -9.25 -12.19 -7.36
C LEU A 257 -8.75 -11.24 -6.25
N SER A 258 -7.48 -11.41 -5.95
CA SER A 258 -6.66 -10.48 -5.18
C SER A 258 -6.14 -9.34 -6.06
N ILE A 259 -5.52 -8.33 -5.46
CA ILE A 259 -5.08 -7.13 -6.17
C ILE A 259 -3.72 -6.62 -5.71
N ARG A 260 -2.96 -6.07 -6.67
CA ARG A 260 -1.72 -5.33 -6.43
C ARG A 260 -1.67 -4.09 -7.32
N THR A 261 -1.42 -2.95 -6.72
CA THR A 261 -1.11 -1.69 -7.43
C THR A 261 0.39 -1.62 -7.65
N GLY A 262 0.87 -0.86 -8.63
CA GLY A 262 2.31 -0.64 -8.83
C GLY A 262 2.95 -0.06 -7.57
N ILE A 263 2.83 1.25 -7.35
CA ILE A 263 3.55 1.94 -6.28
C ILE A 263 2.63 2.62 -5.28
N THR A 264 3.04 2.67 -4.00
CA THR A 264 2.46 3.60 -3.01
C THR A 264 3.37 4.78 -2.72
N GLU A 265 4.55 4.82 -3.33
CA GLU A 265 5.49 5.94 -3.31
C GLU A 265 4.86 7.23 -3.86
N GLU A 266 3.96 7.13 -4.83
CA GLU A 266 3.07 8.22 -5.22
C GLU A 266 1.84 8.34 -4.30
N PHE A 267 2.05 8.33 -2.96
CA PHE A 267 1.01 8.26 -1.91
C PHE A 267 -0.07 9.38 -1.92
N ASN A 268 0.07 10.36 -2.81
CA ASN A 268 -0.83 11.48 -2.99
C ASN A 268 -1.48 11.48 -4.37
N VAL A 269 -1.46 10.36 -5.10
CA VAL A 269 -2.12 10.29 -6.39
C VAL A 269 -2.91 9.02 -6.47
N HIS A 270 -4.12 9.15 -7.03
CA HIS A 270 -4.93 8.05 -7.58
C HIS A 270 -5.54 7.11 -6.54
N LEU A 271 -4.72 6.56 -5.64
CA LEU A 271 -5.06 5.57 -4.62
C LEU A 271 -5.96 6.07 -3.48
N ASN A 272 -6.27 7.37 -3.42
CA ASN A 272 -7.21 7.91 -2.42
C ASN A 272 -8.66 7.48 -2.73
N GLU A 273 -9.02 7.34 -4.00
CA GLU A 273 -10.31 6.81 -4.48
C GLU A 273 -10.03 5.52 -5.27
N ALA A 274 -9.93 4.41 -4.55
CA ALA A 274 -9.55 3.10 -5.08
C ALA A 274 -10.56 2.02 -4.63
N PRO A 275 -11.74 1.94 -5.27
CA PRO A 275 -12.81 0.99 -4.93
C PRO A 275 -12.39 -0.48 -4.81
N SER A 276 -11.44 -0.93 -5.61
CA SER A 276 -10.90 -2.30 -5.57
C SER A 276 -10.19 -2.62 -4.25
N TYR A 277 -9.69 -1.59 -3.54
CA TYR A 277 -9.17 -1.65 -2.17
C TYR A 277 -10.23 -1.25 -1.12
N GLY A 278 -11.44 -0.87 -1.54
CA GLY A 278 -12.47 -0.32 -0.68
C GLY A 278 -12.28 1.14 -0.29
N SER A 279 -11.26 1.83 -0.82
CA SER A 279 -10.97 3.23 -0.48
C SER A 279 -11.92 4.18 -1.18
N ARG A 280 -12.44 5.16 -0.44
CA ARG A 280 -13.29 6.24 -0.96
C ARG A 280 -12.92 7.57 -0.33
N ILE A 281 -12.89 8.64 -1.13
CA ILE A 281 -12.85 10.02 -0.63
C ILE A 281 -14.28 10.44 -0.25
N GLN A 282 -14.43 10.96 0.96
CA GLN A 282 -15.67 11.47 1.53
C GLN A 282 -15.86 12.96 1.21
N PRO A 283 -17.09 13.50 1.32
CA PRO A 283 -17.39 14.91 1.02
C PRO A 283 -16.54 15.94 1.79
N ASP A 284 -16.09 15.58 3.00
CA ASP A 284 -15.23 16.39 3.87
C ASP A 284 -13.72 16.21 3.58
N GLY A 285 -13.38 15.38 2.60
CA GLY A 285 -12.01 15.08 2.18
C GLY A 285 -11.33 13.97 2.96
N HIS A 286 -11.94 13.38 4.00
CA HIS A 286 -11.40 12.19 4.64
C HIS A 286 -11.49 10.98 3.71
N MET A 287 -10.68 9.96 3.98
CA MET A 287 -10.80 8.66 3.33
C MET A 287 -11.38 7.61 4.26
N THR A 288 -12.22 6.75 3.70
CA THR A 288 -12.72 5.55 4.37
C THR A 288 -12.30 4.31 3.59
N VAL A 289 -12.12 3.19 4.28
CA VAL A 289 -11.91 1.88 3.64
C VAL A 289 -13.03 0.94 4.03
N ASP A 290 -13.75 0.42 3.05
CA ASP A 290 -14.74 -0.63 3.24
C ASP A 290 -14.04 -1.99 3.47
N GLU A 291 -13.85 -2.32 4.75
CA GLU A 291 -13.24 -3.58 5.19
C GLU A 291 -14.20 -4.77 5.11
N SER A 292 -15.46 -4.58 4.69
CA SER A 292 -16.41 -5.68 4.47
C SER A 292 -16.21 -6.39 3.12
N LEU A 293 -15.41 -5.80 2.23
CA LEU A 293 -15.13 -6.38 0.92
C LEU A 293 -14.37 -7.71 1.03
N PRO A 294 -14.64 -8.70 0.17
CA PRO A 294 -13.97 -10.00 0.18
C PRO A 294 -12.45 -9.93 0.15
N VAL A 295 -11.88 -8.91 -0.51
CA VAL A 295 -10.44 -8.70 -0.61
C VAL A 295 -9.76 -8.49 0.76
N HIS A 296 -10.52 -8.13 1.81
CA HIS A 296 -10.05 -7.91 3.17
C HIS A 296 -10.32 -9.08 4.14
N ASP A 297 -10.70 -10.25 3.62
CA ASP A 297 -11.04 -11.45 4.42
C ASP A 297 -9.83 -12.14 5.09
N GLY A 298 -8.61 -11.61 4.89
CA GLY A 298 -7.35 -12.17 5.39
C GLY A 298 -6.82 -13.36 4.59
N LYS A 299 -7.54 -13.85 3.57
CA LYS A 299 -7.09 -14.90 2.64
C LYS A 299 -6.62 -14.34 1.31
N HIS A 300 -7.24 -13.25 0.86
CA HIS A 300 -6.80 -12.52 -0.32
C HIS A 300 -5.48 -11.78 -0.07
N ILE A 301 -4.85 -11.40 -1.16
CA ILE A 301 -3.62 -10.63 -1.24
C ILE A 301 -4.00 -9.22 -1.67
N VAL A 302 -3.58 -8.24 -0.87
CA VAL A 302 -3.77 -6.82 -1.11
C VAL A 302 -2.37 -6.23 -1.01
N ALA A 303 -1.81 -5.85 -2.15
CA ALA A 303 -0.39 -5.57 -2.24
C ALA A 303 -0.05 -4.26 -2.95
N THR A 304 1.19 -3.84 -2.77
CA THR A 304 1.87 -2.74 -3.46
C THR A 304 3.35 -3.07 -3.58
N GLU A 305 4.06 -2.27 -4.36
CA GLU A 305 5.51 -2.19 -4.40
C GLU A 305 5.97 -0.92 -3.66
N ASN A 306 7.18 -0.96 -3.11
CA ASN A 306 7.80 0.07 -2.26
C ASN A 306 9.34 -0.02 -2.32
N GLU A 307 9.92 0.23 -3.49
CA GLU A 307 11.36 0.14 -3.79
C GLU A 307 11.86 1.30 -4.65
N CYS A 308 10.96 2.07 -5.27
CA CYS A 308 11.26 3.04 -6.31
C CYS A 308 11.41 4.47 -5.73
N TYR A 309 12.31 4.66 -4.77
CA TYR A 309 12.53 5.98 -4.14
C TYR A 309 13.65 6.80 -4.82
N ASN A 310 14.76 6.14 -5.11
CA ASN A 310 15.90 6.65 -5.87
C ASN A 310 16.34 5.62 -6.93
N ASP A 311 15.34 4.93 -7.47
CA ASP A 311 15.44 3.87 -8.45
C ASP A 311 14.20 3.94 -9.37
N CYS A 312 14.10 3.08 -10.38
CA CYS A 312 12.97 3.03 -11.33
C CYS A 312 12.71 4.35 -12.08
N GLY A 313 13.72 5.23 -12.16
CA GLY A 313 13.58 6.58 -12.74
C GLY A 313 13.13 7.65 -11.76
N TYR A 314 12.75 7.30 -10.53
CA TYR A 314 12.43 8.26 -9.47
C TYR A 314 13.68 8.74 -8.74
N LYS A 315 13.57 9.93 -8.15
CA LYS A 315 14.60 10.52 -7.31
C LYS A 315 13.99 11.39 -6.23
N THR A 316 14.41 11.19 -4.98
CA THR A 316 14.00 12.02 -3.86
C THR A 316 15.18 12.49 -3.01
N GLY A 317 15.11 13.75 -2.57
CA GLY A 317 16.01 14.32 -1.57
C GLY A 317 15.61 14.02 -0.12
N ASP A 318 14.42 13.46 0.09
CA ASP A 318 13.88 13.14 1.42
C ASP A 318 13.38 11.68 1.48
N PRO A 319 14.30 10.70 1.44
CA PRO A 319 13.94 9.29 1.39
C PRO A 319 13.20 8.82 2.65
N TYR A 320 13.44 9.42 3.82
CA TYR A 320 12.71 9.03 5.03
C TYR A 320 11.24 9.38 4.92
N TYR A 321 10.94 10.62 4.50
CA TYR A 321 9.56 11.04 4.30
C TYR A 321 8.86 10.18 3.24
N ALA A 322 9.50 9.94 2.10
CA ALA A 322 8.94 9.13 1.03
C ALA A 322 8.60 7.70 1.50
N VAL A 323 9.54 7.01 2.17
CA VAL A 323 9.34 5.66 2.73
C VAL A 323 8.25 5.65 3.81
N ARG A 324 8.23 6.65 4.68
CA ARG A 324 7.22 6.75 5.73
C ARG A 324 5.81 6.88 5.15
N GLN A 325 5.63 7.76 4.16
CA GLN A 325 4.31 8.05 3.61
C GLN A 325 3.78 6.94 2.70
N SER A 326 4.63 6.30 1.91
CA SER A 326 4.24 5.14 1.10
C SER A 326 3.72 4.00 1.98
N ASN A 327 4.44 3.68 3.06
CA ASN A 327 4.02 2.66 4.01
C ASN A 327 2.76 3.04 4.81
N LEU A 328 2.60 4.32 5.18
CA LEU A 328 1.35 4.78 5.78
C LEU A 328 0.17 4.66 4.81
N LYS A 329 0.36 4.99 3.53
CA LYS A 329 -0.66 4.80 2.48
C LYS A 329 -1.01 3.32 2.33
N ALA A 330 -0.02 2.43 2.24
CA ALA A 330 -0.25 0.99 2.16
C ALA A 330 -1.07 0.45 3.35
N LEU A 331 -0.72 0.86 4.57
CA LEU A 331 -1.44 0.47 5.79
C LEU A 331 -2.84 1.09 5.88
N GLN A 332 -3.03 2.33 5.39
CA GLN A 332 -4.35 2.94 5.26
C GLN A 332 -5.24 2.12 4.32
N LEU A 333 -4.69 1.57 3.24
CA LEU A 333 -5.42 0.69 2.31
C LEU A 333 -5.53 -0.77 2.77
N ARG A 334 -5.12 -1.08 4.00
CA ARG A 334 -5.19 -2.42 4.63
C ARG A 334 -4.38 -3.50 3.91
N MET A 335 -3.34 -3.10 3.19
CA MET A 335 -2.45 -4.03 2.50
C MET A 335 -1.82 -5.04 3.46
N ASN A 336 -1.65 -6.26 2.98
CA ASN A 336 -1.02 -7.37 3.70
C ASN A 336 0.30 -7.85 3.08
N TRP A 337 0.62 -7.44 1.85
CA TRP A 337 1.89 -7.77 1.21
C TRP A 337 2.53 -6.53 0.59
N VAL A 338 3.86 -6.42 0.69
CA VAL A 338 4.61 -5.30 0.11
C VAL A 338 5.84 -5.85 -0.61
N TYR A 339 5.95 -5.57 -1.90
CA TYR A 339 7.18 -5.85 -2.63
C TYR A 339 8.24 -4.84 -2.18
N VAL A 340 9.43 -5.34 -1.88
CA VAL A 340 10.55 -4.50 -1.40
C VAL A 340 11.86 -5.04 -1.97
N VAL A 341 12.83 -4.15 -2.13
CA VAL A 341 14.23 -4.51 -2.40
C VAL A 341 15.07 -3.89 -1.28
N PRO A 342 15.74 -4.68 -0.41
CA PRO A 342 16.27 -4.15 0.86
C PRO A 342 17.14 -2.89 0.77
N GLY A 343 17.93 -2.75 -0.30
CA GLY A 343 18.73 -1.57 -0.59
C GLY A 343 17.86 -0.38 -1.03
N PRO A 344 17.22 -0.45 -2.22
CA PRO A 344 16.32 0.59 -2.74
C PRO A 344 15.20 1.01 -1.77
N SER A 345 14.65 0.07 -0.99
CA SER A 345 13.62 0.33 0.03
C SER A 345 14.15 0.91 1.36
N TYR A 346 15.46 1.17 1.47
CA TYR A 346 16.11 1.75 2.66
C TYR A 346 15.85 0.97 3.97
N MET A 347 15.69 -0.35 3.89
CA MET A 347 15.28 -1.17 5.04
C MET A 347 16.26 -1.13 6.20
N ARG A 348 17.56 -1.03 5.90
CA ARG A 348 18.60 -0.94 6.93
C ARG A 348 18.58 0.42 7.65
N GLN A 349 18.35 1.50 6.91
CA GLN A 349 18.37 2.87 7.41
C GLN A 349 17.14 3.16 8.27
N TYR A 350 15.99 2.61 7.90
CA TYR A 350 14.71 2.85 8.58
C TYR A 350 14.16 1.58 9.23
N ARG A 351 15.04 0.81 9.88
CA ARG A 351 14.76 -0.52 10.43
C ARG A 351 13.54 -0.53 11.36
N ASP A 352 13.45 0.42 12.29
CA ASP A 352 12.35 0.47 13.26
C ASP A 352 11.01 0.73 12.59
N HIS A 353 10.99 1.55 11.53
CA HIS A 353 9.81 1.81 10.74
C HIS A 353 9.38 0.55 9.96
N TRP A 354 10.31 -0.09 9.25
CA TRP A 354 10.02 -1.32 8.50
C TRP A 354 9.61 -2.48 9.41
N GLU A 355 10.16 -2.58 10.61
CA GLU A 355 9.73 -3.56 11.60
C GLU A 355 8.29 -3.28 12.08
N TRP A 356 7.93 -2.01 12.29
CA TRP A 356 6.56 -1.63 12.57
C TRP A 356 5.62 -1.97 11.40
N VAL A 357 6.01 -1.70 10.15
CA VAL A 357 5.23 -2.06 8.95
C VAL A 357 5.01 -3.57 8.89
N ARG A 358 6.07 -4.36 9.03
CA ARG A 358 6.02 -5.84 9.02
C ARG A 358 5.05 -6.41 10.06
N LEU A 359 4.98 -5.79 11.24
CA LEU A 359 4.08 -6.18 12.32
C LEU A 359 2.64 -5.66 12.14
N SER A 360 2.44 -4.68 11.26
CA SER A 360 1.17 -3.95 11.07
C SER A 360 0.38 -4.42 9.84
N ILE A 361 1.06 -4.83 8.76
CA ILE A 361 0.41 -5.29 7.53
C ILE A 361 -0.48 -6.52 7.78
N GLY A 362 -1.62 -6.58 7.09
CA GLY A 362 -2.62 -7.64 7.22
C GLY A 362 -3.33 -7.72 8.57
N LYS A 363 -3.11 -6.77 9.50
CA LYS A 363 -3.92 -6.66 10.71
C LYS A 363 -5.30 -6.11 10.39
N THR A 364 -6.28 -6.56 11.17
CA THR A 364 -7.65 -6.00 11.23
C THR A 364 -7.80 -5.14 12.48
N ALA A 365 -8.89 -4.37 12.59
CA ALA A 365 -9.17 -3.56 13.77
C ALA A 365 -9.06 -4.37 15.06
N SER A 366 -9.63 -5.59 15.07
CA SER A 366 -9.63 -6.47 16.25
C SER A 366 -8.26 -7.04 16.64
N THR A 367 -7.33 -7.19 15.68
CA THR A 367 -6.03 -7.86 15.89
C THR A 367 -4.84 -6.90 15.88
N SER A 368 -5.03 -5.65 15.46
CA SER A 368 -3.96 -4.66 15.37
C SER A 368 -3.47 -4.26 16.76
N PRO A 369 -2.15 -4.07 16.94
CA PRO A 369 -1.62 -3.49 18.17
C PRO A 369 -1.91 -2.00 18.30
N ASP A 370 -2.17 -1.32 17.19
CA ASP A 370 -2.40 0.12 17.17
C ASP A 370 -3.46 0.56 16.15
N ALA A 371 -4.03 1.72 16.45
CA ALA A 371 -4.82 2.55 15.56
C ALA A 371 -4.14 3.92 15.45
N TRP A 372 -4.19 4.58 14.30
CA TRP A 372 -3.40 5.80 14.09
C TRP A 372 -4.01 6.77 13.08
N ALA A 373 -3.64 8.05 13.23
CA ALA A 373 -3.96 9.15 12.34
C ALA A 373 -2.68 9.92 12.03
N ALA A 374 -2.23 9.89 10.76
CA ALA A 374 -1.24 10.79 10.22
C ALA A 374 -1.97 12.05 9.76
N LEU A 375 -1.83 13.10 10.56
CA LEU A 375 -2.54 14.35 10.39
C LEU A 375 -1.90 15.11 9.24
N ARG A 376 -2.69 15.48 8.24
CA ARG A 376 -2.19 16.18 7.05
C ARG A 376 -3.35 16.71 6.22
N ASP A 377 -2.98 17.57 5.29
CA ASP A 377 -3.85 18.06 4.24
C ASP A 377 -3.06 18.09 2.93
N ALA A 378 -3.39 17.22 1.99
CA ALA A 378 -2.54 16.91 0.83
C ALA A 378 -3.32 16.94 -0.49
N GLU A 379 -2.70 17.44 -1.55
CA GLU A 379 -3.29 17.44 -2.89
C GLU A 379 -3.29 16.03 -3.47
N ASP A 380 -4.45 15.55 -3.91
CA ASP A 380 -4.52 14.49 -4.91
C ASP A 380 -4.58 15.07 -6.32
N THR A 381 -3.42 15.11 -6.97
CA THR A 381 -3.30 15.75 -8.29
C THR A 381 -4.07 15.02 -9.38
N TYR A 382 -4.32 13.71 -9.25
CA TYR A 382 -5.12 12.95 -10.20
C TYR A 382 -6.56 13.47 -10.22
N TRP A 383 -7.07 13.82 -9.03
CA TRP A 383 -8.40 14.37 -8.85
C TRP A 383 -8.43 15.90 -8.91
N ARG A 384 -7.48 16.60 -9.52
CA ARG A 384 -7.53 18.07 -9.57
C ARG A 384 -8.65 18.61 -10.47
N ASP A 385 -8.83 18.01 -11.63
CA ASP A 385 -9.85 18.43 -12.60
C ASP A 385 -11.23 17.88 -12.21
N ASN A 386 -12.34 18.37 -12.78
CA ASN A 386 -13.70 17.89 -12.46
C ASN A 386 -14.04 16.50 -13.06
N THR A 387 -13.13 15.54 -12.91
CA THR A 387 -13.27 14.13 -13.31
C THR A 387 -13.66 13.26 -12.12
N GLY A 388 -14.01 11.98 -12.38
CA GLY A 388 -14.32 11.02 -11.33
C GLY A 388 -15.71 11.18 -10.72
N PRO A 389 -16.00 10.47 -9.62
CA PRO A 389 -17.35 10.31 -9.10
C PRO A 389 -17.83 11.45 -8.17
N PHE A 390 -17.12 12.58 -8.11
CA PHE A 390 -17.30 13.63 -7.08
C PHE A 390 -18.37 14.66 -7.44
N THR A 391 -19.61 14.20 -7.63
CA THR A 391 -20.77 15.04 -7.94
C THR A 391 -21.96 14.70 -7.02
N GLY A 392 -22.94 15.61 -6.91
CA GLY A 392 -24.12 15.40 -6.06
C GLY A 392 -23.75 15.17 -4.59
N GLU A 393 -24.25 14.08 -4.00
CA GLU A 393 -23.93 13.69 -2.62
C GLU A 393 -22.46 13.35 -2.38
N ARG A 394 -21.72 13.00 -3.45
CA ARG A 394 -20.28 12.75 -3.42
C ARG A 394 -19.44 14.01 -3.67
N ALA A 395 -20.06 15.19 -3.72
CA ALA A 395 -19.34 16.44 -3.94
C ALA A 395 -18.33 16.67 -2.81
N TRP A 396 -17.07 16.79 -3.21
CA TRP A 396 -15.94 17.02 -2.31
C TRP A 396 -15.55 18.49 -2.35
N ALA A 397 -15.98 19.23 -1.32
CA ALA A 397 -15.92 20.70 -1.35
C ALA A 397 -14.49 21.25 -1.33
N THR A 398 -13.55 20.52 -0.74
CA THR A 398 -12.15 20.93 -0.61
C THR A 398 -11.25 20.37 -1.71
N ARG A 399 -11.81 19.75 -2.75
CA ARG A 399 -11.06 19.18 -3.88
C ARG A 399 -9.96 20.13 -4.41
N PRO A 400 -8.71 19.66 -4.64
CA PRO A 400 -8.23 18.27 -4.52
C PRO A 400 -7.61 17.91 -3.16
N TRP A 401 -7.97 18.59 -2.07
CA TRP A 401 -7.30 18.44 -0.78
C TRP A 401 -7.89 17.33 0.10
N VAL A 402 -7.15 16.22 0.21
CA VAL A 402 -7.50 15.02 0.97
C VAL A 402 -6.96 15.17 2.38
N ARG A 403 -7.82 14.90 3.37
CA ARG A 403 -7.51 14.97 4.79
C ARG A 403 -6.97 13.64 5.28
N ASN A 404 -5.84 13.73 5.98
CA ASN A 404 -5.23 12.67 6.78
C ASN A 404 -4.89 11.36 6.03
N LEU A 405 -4.00 10.56 6.61
CA LEU A 405 -4.02 9.11 6.41
C LEU A 405 -4.45 8.50 7.74
N GLU A 406 -5.44 7.61 7.73
CA GLU A 406 -6.09 7.14 8.96
C GLU A 406 -6.30 5.63 8.93
N ARG A 407 -6.08 5.00 10.09
CA ARG A 407 -6.28 3.57 10.29
C ARG A 407 -6.89 3.34 11.68
N TRP A 408 -8.21 3.21 11.70
CA TRP A 408 -9.05 3.00 12.89
C TRP A 408 -8.97 4.10 13.96
N LEU A 409 -8.32 5.21 13.66
CA LEU A 409 -8.32 6.42 14.47
C LEU A 409 -8.55 7.59 13.51
N VAL A 410 -9.64 8.33 13.71
CA VAL A 410 -10.08 9.42 12.84
C VAL A 410 -10.01 10.72 13.61
N GLN A 411 -9.38 11.75 13.04
CA GLN A 411 -9.48 13.10 13.58
C GLN A 411 -10.82 13.72 13.16
N ARG A 412 -11.54 14.32 14.10
CA ARG A 412 -12.82 15.00 13.83
C ARG A 412 -12.75 16.48 14.15
N ASP A 413 -13.34 17.31 13.29
CA ASP A 413 -13.57 18.71 13.61
C ASP A 413 -14.82 18.84 14.49
N VAL A 414 -14.64 19.28 15.74
CA VAL A 414 -15.72 19.32 16.74
C VAL A 414 -15.93 20.75 17.24
N ARG A 415 -17.18 21.18 17.41
CA ARG A 415 -17.49 22.50 18.00
C ARG A 415 -17.53 22.44 19.54
N PRO A 416 -17.19 23.54 20.24
CA PRO A 416 -16.81 24.85 19.70
C PRO A 416 -15.30 25.04 19.49
N ASP A 417 -14.45 24.15 20.00
CA ASP A 417 -13.01 24.36 20.21
C ASP A 417 -12.10 23.39 19.45
N GLY A 418 -12.66 22.63 18.51
CA GLY A 418 -12.04 21.46 17.89
C GLY A 418 -11.92 21.51 16.38
N LYS A 419 -12.05 22.67 15.73
CA LYS A 419 -11.83 22.81 14.29
C LYS A 419 -10.33 22.94 14.02
N ALA A 420 -9.74 21.87 13.50
CA ALA A 420 -8.32 21.84 13.21
C ALA A 420 -7.95 22.77 12.03
N ARG A 421 -6.73 23.31 12.05
CA ARG A 421 -6.15 24.05 10.93
C ARG A 421 -5.00 23.26 10.33
N ARG A 422 -4.82 23.31 9.02
CA ARG A 422 -3.60 22.83 8.36
C ARG A 422 -2.35 23.44 8.99
N SER A 423 -1.38 22.62 9.38
CA SER A 423 -0.07 23.12 9.82
C SER A 423 0.76 23.54 8.60
N THR A 424 1.56 24.59 8.75
CA THR A 424 2.57 25.00 7.76
C THR A 424 4.00 24.69 8.24
N ALA A 425 4.12 23.92 9.31
CA ALA A 425 5.40 23.60 9.94
C ALA A 425 6.24 22.62 9.12
N ASP A 426 5.58 21.75 8.37
CA ASP A 426 6.19 20.65 7.62
C ASP A 426 5.45 20.53 6.29
N VAL A 427 6.10 20.95 5.20
CA VAL A 427 5.48 21.08 3.87
C VAL A 427 6.37 20.41 2.83
N HIS A 428 5.80 19.43 2.15
CA HIS A 428 6.49 18.68 1.11
C HIS A 428 5.84 18.93 -0.24
N LYS A 429 6.66 18.97 -1.29
CA LYS A 429 6.20 19.21 -2.66
C LYS A 429 6.92 18.27 -3.61
N ASN A 430 6.16 17.57 -4.44
CA ASN A 430 6.67 16.77 -5.55
C ASN A 430 7.81 15.83 -5.16
N VAL A 431 7.64 15.10 -4.04
CA VAL A 431 8.76 14.43 -3.35
C VAL A 431 9.46 13.39 -4.21
N LEU A 432 8.72 12.64 -5.02
CA LEU A 432 9.27 11.71 -6.02
C LEU A 432 9.00 12.20 -7.44
N SER A 433 7.81 12.75 -7.64
CA SER A 433 7.32 13.21 -8.94
C SER A 433 6.34 14.37 -8.76
N LYS A 434 5.94 15.02 -9.86
CA LYS A 434 4.96 16.13 -9.81
C LYS A 434 3.59 15.64 -9.33
N GLU A 435 3.31 14.36 -9.50
CA GLU A 435 2.11 13.65 -9.12
C GLU A 435 1.92 13.66 -7.61
N ASN A 436 2.99 13.60 -6.80
CA ASN A 436 2.85 13.71 -5.33
C ASN A 436 2.23 15.04 -4.86
N GLY A 437 2.21 16.08 -5.70
CA GLY A 437 1.62 17.37 -5.39
C GLY A 437 2.21 18.04 -4.14
N THR A 438 1.42 18.89 -3.50
CA THR A 438 1.77 19.51 -2.22
C THR A 438 1.11 18.78 -1.05
N ALA A 439 1.88 18.50 0.01
CA ALA A 439 1.37 17.99 1.26
C ALA A 439 1.76 18.91 2.42
N TYR A 440 0.79 19.23 3.27
CA TYR A 440 1.00 19.89 4.54
C TYR A 440 0.87 18.86 5.63
N GLU A 441 1.99 18.51 6.25
CA GLU A 441 2.06 17.48 7.26
C GLU A 441 1.83 18.09 8.63
N GLY A 442 0.76 17.63 9.26
CA GLY A 442 0.29 18.08 10.54
C GLY A 442 -0.94 18.98 10.48
N LEU A 443 -1.65 18.95 11.61
CA LEU A 443 -2.72 19.88 11.94
C LEU A 443 -2.31 20.67 13.18
N SER A 444 -2.86 21.87 13.29
CA SER A 444 -2.55 22.85 14.32
C SER A 444 -3.82 23.29 15.01
N THR A 445 -3.73 23.59 16.30
CA THR A 445 -4.76 24.36 16.99
C THR A 445 -4.81 25.80 16.46
N ASP A 446 -5.87 26.52 16.82
CA ASP A 446 -6.01 27.95 16.55
C ASP A 446 -6.61 28.64 17.79
N ARG A 447 -5.75 28.84 18.78
CA ARG A 447 -6.12 29.36 20.10
C ARG A 447 -6.70 30.77 20.01
N ALA A 448 -6.21 31.59 19.08
CA ALA A 448 -6.70 32.94 18.86
C ALA A 448 -8.20 32.96 18.49
N HIS A 449 -8.70 31.89 17.85
CA HIS A 449 -10.10 31.70 17.50
C HIS A 449 -10.81 30.64 18.38
N GLY A 450 -10.26 30.36 19.57
CA GLY A 450 -10.84 29.43 20.54
C GLY A 450 -10.78 27.95 20.13
N GLN A 451 -10.04 27.59 19.09
CA GLN A 451 -9.86 26.20 18.64
C GLN A 451 -8.69 25.56 19.39
N THR A 452 -8.89 25.25 20.68
CA THR A 452 -7.82 24.84 21.60
C THR A 452 -7.55 23.34 21.63
N SER A 453 -8.31 22.54 20.86
CA SER A 453 -8.31 21.08 20.95
C SER A 453 -8.25 20.40 19.57
N LEU A 454 -7.69 19.20 19.51
CA LEU A 454 -7.79 18.28 18.37
C LEU A 454 -8.49 16.99 18.85
N TYR A 455 -9.59 16.59 18.21
CA TYR A 455 -10.46 15.50 18.66
C TYR A 455 -10.25 14.23 17.84
N PHE A 456 -10.31 13.08 18.51
CA PHE A 456 -10.04 11.78 17.91
C PHE A 456 -11.09 10.74 18.28
N ASP A 457 -11.55 10.02 17.26
CA ASP A 457 -12.54 8.96 17.33
C ASP A 457 -11.88 7.63 16.94
N LEU A 458 -11.97 6.65 17.84
CA LEU A 458 -11.37 5.33 17.71
C LEU A 458 -12.43 4.36 17.23
N ASP A 459 -12.11 3.55 16.21
CA ASP A 459 -13.04 2.55 15.70
C ASP A 459 -13.42 1.54 16.79
N ASP A 460 -14.71 1.33 17.02
CA ASP A 460 -15.21 0.43 18.08
C ASP A 460 -14.72 -1.02 17.93
N ARG A 461 -14.42 -1.45 16.69
CA ARG A 461 -13.87 -2.79 16.41
C ARG A 461 -12.43 -2.92 16.91
N PHE A 462 -11.74 -1.80 17.12
CA PHE A 462 -10.44 -1.75 17.75
C PHE A 462 -10.56 -1.76 19.27
N LEU A 463 -11.26 -0.80 19.87
CA LEU A 463 -11.50 -0.80 21.32
C LEU A 463 -12.74 0.03 21.62
N HIS A 464 -13.72 -0.55 22.31
CA HIS A 464 -14.93 0.15 22.75
C HIS A 464 -15.37 -0.30 24.14
N GLY A 465 -15.54 0.65 25.06
CA GLY A 465 -16.09 0.42 26.40
C GLY A 465 -15.32 -0.57 27.27
N ARG A 466 -14.06 -0.88 26.93
CA ARG A 466 -13.24 -1.85 27.68
C ARG A 466 -12.23 -1.12 28.54
N ASP A 467 -12.13 -1.52 29.79
CA ASP A 467 -11.20 -0.93 30.73
C ASP A 467 -9.79 -1.54 30.60
N GLU A 468 -9.15 -1.30 29.46
CA GLU A 468 -7.84 -1.87 29.11
C GLU A 468 -6.72 -0.81 29.12
N PRO A 469 -5.48 -1.20 29.45
CA PRO A 469 -4.35 -0.28 29.38
C PRO A 469 -3.92 -0.02 27.94
N VAL A 470 -3.79 1.26 27.60
CA VAL A 470 -3.26 1.72 26.31
C VAL A 470 -2.12 2.72 26.51
N GLN A 471 -1.35 2.93 25.44
CA GLN A 471 -0.52 4.11 25.29
C GLN A 471 -1.10 5.00 24.20
N ILE A 472 -1.16 6.31 24.42
CA ILE A 472 -1.35 7.26 23.33
C ILE A 472 -0.01 7.91 23.03
N LYS A 473 0.39 7.88 21.77
CA LYS A 473 1.62 8.48 21.26
C LYS A 473 1.26 9.65 20.36
N VAL A 474 1.85 10.81 20.63
CA VAL A 474 1.58 12.04 19.88
C VAL A 474 2.91 12.61 19.41
N THR A 475 3.12 12.62 18.08
CA THR A 475 4.23 13.32 17.45
C THR A 475 3.84 14.77 17.21
N TYR A 476 4.48 15.68 17.93
CA TYR A 476 4.21 17.12 17.96
C TYR A 476 5.47 17.90 17.65
N ARG A 477 5.29 19.15 17.22
CA ARG A 477 6.40 20.10 17.08
C ARG A 477 6.62 20.81 18.40
N ASP A 478 7.81 20.69 18.97
CA ASP A 478 8.17 21.36 20.21
C ASP A 478 8.58 22.82 19.98
N ALA A 479 7.71 23.59 19.32
CA ALA A 479 7.87 25.01 19.04
C ALA A 479 7.00 25.86 19.99
N GLY A 480 7.44 27.10 20.25
CA GLY A 480 6.69 28.05 21.07
C GLY A 480 6.70 27.70 22.56
N LYS A 481 5.73 28.26 23.30
CA LYS A 481 5.55 28.11 24.74
C LYS A 481 4.18 27.54 25.07
N GLY A 482 4.04 27.01 26.28
CA GLY A 482 2.77 26.50 26.79
C GLY A 482 2.79 24.99 26.99
N ALA A 483 1.72 24.49 27.60
CA ALA A 483 1.56 23.09 27.93
C ALA A 483 0.34 22.51 27.24
N TRP A 484 0.36 21.20 27.03
CA TRP A 484 -0.75 20.46 26.45
C TRP A 484 -0.87 19.08 27.10
N TRP A 485 -2.04 18.47 27.01
CA TRP A 485 -2.33 17.16 27.60
C TRP A 485 -3.40 16.43 26.79
N ILE A 486 -3.69 15.19 27.17
CA ILE A 486 -4.81 14.43 26.64
C ILE A 486 -5.95 14.45 27.63
N GLU A 487 -7.15 14.73 27.15
CA GLU A 487 -8.40 14.52 27.88
C GLU A 487 -9.15 13.33 27.27
N HIS A 488 -9.71 12.50 28.14
CA HIS A 488 -10.48 11.32 27.82
C HIS A 488 -11.56 11.12 28.90
N GLU A 489 -12.44 10.12 28.73
CA GLU A 489 -13.55 9.87 29.66
C GLU A 489 -13.13 9.63 31.12
N GLY A 490 -11.93 9.06 31.30
CA GLY A 490 -11.34 8.79 32.62
C GLY A 490 -10.63 9.99 33.25
N GLY A 491 -10.64 11.15 32.60
CA GLY A 491 -10.03 12.39 33.08
C GLY A 491 -8.96 12.93 32.14
N ARG A 492 -7.92 13.54 32.72
CA ARG A 492 -6.82 14.14 31.96
C ARG A 492 -5.48 13.52 32.34
N THR A 493 -4.59 13.42 31.37
CA THR A 493 -3.21 12.96 31.60
C THR A 493 -2.36 14.04 32.27
N ALA A 494 -1.12 13.68 32.62
CA ALA A 494 -0.09 14.68 32.87
C ALA A 494 0.15 15.55 31.62
N GLN A 495 0.63 16.77 31.85
CA GLN A 495 0.91 17.74 30.79
C GLN A 495 2.33 17.59 30.25
N VAL A 496 2.50 17.82 28.95
CA VAL A 496 3.79 18.05 28.31
C VAL A 496 4.01 19.55 28.25
N ARG A 497 5.12 20.03 28.80
CA ARG A 497 5.56 21.42 28.68
C ARG A 497 6.53 21.53 27.52
N ARG A 498 6.25 22.44 26.59
CA ARG A 498 7.12 22.68 25.44
C ARG A 498 8.36 23.45 25.85
N THR A 499 9.52 23.03 25.33
CA THR A 499 10.80 23.71 25.53
C THR A 499 11.05 24.76 24.45
N GLY A 500 10.43 24.61 23.29
CA GLY A 500 10.50 25.58 22.20
C GLY A 500 11.71 25.41 21.26
N ASP A 501 12.33 24.23 21.20
CA ASP A 501 13.46 23.95 20.29
C ASP A 501 13.07 23.75 18.82
N GLY A 502 11.78 23.65 18.53
CA GLY A 502 11.21 23.52 17.19
C GLY A 502 11.33 22.13 16.57
N ALA A 503 11.89 21.16 17.28
CA ALA A 503 12.07 19.79 16.79
C ALA A 503 10.75 18.99 16.85
N TRP A 504 10.63 18.01 15.95
CA TRP A 504 9.57 17.00 16.05
C TRP A 504 9.91 15.98 17.14
N LYS A 505 9.01 15.79 18.08
CA LYS A 505 9.16 14.86 19.22
C LYS A 505 7.90 14.02 19.37
N THR A 506 8.03 12.83 19.93
CA THR A 506 6.88 11.99 20.29
C THR A 506 6.75 11.87 21.80
N ALA A 507 5.62 12.34 22.33
CA ALA A 507 5.22 12.13 23.72
C ALA A 507 4.35 10.86 23.83
N THR A 508 4.68 10.00 24.79
CA THR A 508 3.98 8.75 25.08
C THR A 508 3.28 8.84 26.44
N PHE A 509 1.95 8.78 26.42
CA PHE A 509 1.09 8.80 27.60
C PHE A 509 0.60 7.39 27.89
N ARG A 510 0.73 6.93 29.13
CA ARG A 510 0.12 5.67 29.58
C ARG A 510 -1.25 5.96 30.17
N ILE A 511 -2.28 5.32 29.64
CA ILE A 511 -3.64 5.37 30.17
C ILE A 511 -3.97 3.98 30.70
N PRO A 512 -3.94 3.77 32.04
CA PRO A 512 -4.11 2.43 32.62
C PRO A 512 -5.51 1.82 32.40
N ARG A 513 -6.51 2.69 32.19
CA ARG A 513 -7.94 2.39 32.19
C ARG A 513 -8.62 3.24 31.11
N ALA A 514 -8.57 2.78 29.86
CA ALA A 514 -9.06 3.54 28.70
C ALA A 514 -10.37 2.98 28.16
N ALA A 515 -11.51 3.55 28.57
CA ALA A 515 -12.83 3.07 28.16
C ALA A 515 -13.13 3.32 26.67
N PHE A 516 -12.89 4.53 26.16
CA PHE A 516 -13.14 4.94 24.77
C PHE A 516 -14.53 4.48 24.29
N ALA A 517 -15.56 5.05 24.91
CA ALA A 517 -16.97 4.76 24.64
C ALA A 517 -17.67 5.97 23.97
N GLY A 518 -16.92 6.82 23.27
CA GLY A 518 -17.44 7.98 22.55
C GLY A 518 -18.12 9.05 23.43
N GLN A 519 -17.73 9.19 24.70
CA GLN A 519 -18.42 10.10 25.65
C GLN A 519 -17.90 11.55 25.62
N LEU A 520 -16.92 11.91 24.78
CA LEU A 520 -16.53 13.30 24.58
C LEU A 520 -17.40 13.99 23.50
N ALA A 521 -17.22 15.30 23.36
CA ALA A 521 -17.95 16.10 22.38
C ALA A 521 -17.78 15.55 20.95
N GLY A 522 -18.87 15.53 20.18
CA GLY A 522 -18.85 14.98 18.82
C GLY A 522 -18.77 13.45 18.75
N GLY A 523 -18.96 12.74 19.87
CA GLY A 523 -18.90 11.28 19.93
C GLY A 523 -17.47 10.72 19.93
N THR A 524 -16.47 11.55 20.18
CA THR A 524 -15.05 11.16 20.15
C THR A 524 -14.60 10.53 21.47
N ASP A 525 -13.45 9.88 21.48
CA ASP A 525 -12.93 9.15 22.64
C ASP A 525 -11.90 9.93 23.47
N PHE A 526 -11.09 10.73 22.78
CA PHE A 526 -10.11 11.60 23.42
C PHE A 526 -9.84 12.85 22.59
N ARG A 527 -9.27 13.86 23.25
CA ARG A 527 -8.78 15.07 22.60
C ARG A 527 -7.42 15.46 23.13
N ILE A 528 -6.60 16.04 22.26
CA ILE A 528 -5.38 16.75 22.64
C ILE A 528 -5.77 18.19 22.90
N THR A 529 -5.54 18.69 24.11
CA THR A 529 -5.95 20.04 24.53
C THR A 529 -4.74 20.88 24.91
N THR A 530 -4.77 22.14 24.51
CA THR A 530 -3.75 23.14 24.85
C THR A 530 -4.19 24.01 26.02
N GLY A 531 -3.29 24.20 26.99
CA GLY A 531 -3.40 25.25 28.00
C GLY A 531 -2.96 26.60 27.45
N ASP A 532 -2.68 27.57 28.32
CA ASP A 532 -2.16 28.87 27.90
C ASP A 532 -0.84 28.76 27.13
N GLY A 533 -0.65 29.64 26.16
CA GLY A 533 0.51 29.66 25.27
C GLY A 533 0.14 29.68 23.79
N ASP A 534 1.07 29.19 22.97
CA ASP A 534 0.98 29.20 21.50
C ASP A 534 0.19 28.01 20.94
N ASP A 535 -0.12 28.03 19.65
CA ASP A 535 -0.74 26.89 18.95
C ASP A 535 0.16 25.64 18.97
N LEU A 536 -0.44 24.46 19.00
CA LEU A 536 0.24 23.17 18.96
C LEU A 536 0.09 22.52 17.58
N ASP A 537 1.22 22.24 16.92
CA ASP A 537 1.27 21.41 15.71
C ASP A 537 1.47 19.93 16.07
N VAL A 538 0.61 19.07 15.53
CA VAL A 538 0.64 17.61 15.69
C VAL A 538 0.61 16.96 14.31
N ARG A 539 1.48 15.98 14.05
CA ARG A 539 1.55 15.28 12.75
C ARG A 539 1.19 13.81 12.79
N PHE A 540 1.26 13.16 13.95
CA PHE A 540 0.94 11.75 14.05
C PHE A 540 0.42 11.39 15.43
N VAL A 541 -0.68 10.66 15.48
CA VAL A 541 -1.29 10.17 16.72
C VAL A 541 -1.49 8.66 16.61
N ARG A 542 -1.10 7.91 17.63
CA ARG A 542 -1.31 6.46 17.71
C ARG A 542 -1.91 6.08 19.06
N VAL A 543 -2.92 5.21 19.05
CA VAL A 543 -3.40 4.49 20.22
C VAL A 543 -2.86 3.07 20.15
N VAL A 544 -2.07 2.66 21.14
CA VAL A 544 -1.35 1.37 21.17
C VAL A 544 -1.83 0.52 22.35
N ARG A 545 -2.44 -0.63 22.07
CA ARG A 545 -2.85 -1.59 23.11
C ARG A 545 -1.62 -2.10 23.85
N GLN A 546 -1.70 -2.22 25.18
CA GLN A 546 -0.58 -2.78 25.95
C GLN A 546 -0.67 -4.29 26.11
N ASN A 547 -1.88 -4.84 25.99
CA ASN A 547 -2.14 -6.28 26.09
C ASN A 547 -2.55 -6.84 24.73
N GLN A 548 -2.28 -8.13 24.54
CA GLN A 548 -2.81 -8.86 23.39
C GLN A 548 -4.35 -8.89 23.50
N PRO A 549 -5.08 -8.61 22.41
CA PRO A 549 -6.53 -8.73 22.41
C PRO A 549 -6.95 -10.16 22.77
N SER A 550 -7.92 -10.31 23.67
CA SER A 550 -8.58 -11.60 23.87
C SER A 550 -9.27 -11.98 22.55
N ASN A 551 -8.96 -13.16 22.00
CA ASN A 551 -9.71 -13.71 20.88
C ASN A 551 -11.17 -13.82 21.36
N GLY A 552 -12.04 -12.96 20.83
CA GLY A 552 -13.48 -13.00 21.09
C GLY A 552 -14.12 -14.25 20.50
#